data_AF-A0AAU4GE75-F1
#
_entry.id   AF-A0AAU4GE75-F1
#
_cell.length_a   1.000
_cell.length_b   1.000
_cell.length_c   1.000
_cell.angle_alpha   90.00
_cell.angle_beta   90.00
_cell.angle_gamma   90.00
#
_symmetry.space_group_name_H-M   'P 1'
#
loop_
_entity.id
_entity.type
_entity.pdbx_description
1 polymer ?
#
loop_
_entity_poly.entity_id
_entity_poly.type
_entity_poly.pdbx_seq_one_letter_code
_entity_poly.pdbx_strand_id
1 'polypeptide(L)'
;MALGIDIYRSFQTVTSWQEVKNHGVTYAYVKLSDGGGRPVGGPGDNEVNGARSVGIPVGGYHFVQANPGPEAQADVFLGEVRRLGATGCVPMLDLEDNPASSKLPNIPDGQKRGFATAFCNHVAGQGFRPGVYMNNALAKKLRPDTWGVSGLVIWIARYGARPDAAAGRYDLHQYSSTGQVPGIRARGVDLDESYTDAHLAGVSRQRVTELMERVKIPVSMDSSAVRLYLSGSDTSAIVIRPHLNGDGFAPHPVWLGNIYAWGSDKAGIGHNPVGEPGFDPKVVSHRRYELPGAVWADLEYSSAEEFDIDIVG
;
A
#
# COMPACT_ATOMS: atom_id res chain seq x y z
N MET A 1 -2.30 -13.07 -12.26
CA MET A 1 -3.21 -13.21 -11.11
C MET A 1 -2.63 -14.30 -10.23
N ALA A 2 -2.44 -14.01 -8.96
CA ALA A 2 -1.74 -14.90 -8.03
C ALA A 2 -2.76 -15.67 -7.19
N LEU A 3 -2.56 -16.99 -7.04
CA LEU A 3 -3.45 -17.85 -6.24
C LEU A 3 -3.11 -17.70 -4.76
N GLY A 4 -4.11 -17.37 -3.95
CA GLY A 4 -4.03 -17.34 -2.50
C GLY A 4 -4.99 -18.31 -1.83
N ILE A 5 -4.79 -18.49 -0.53
CA ILE A 5 -5.74 -19.17 0.34
C ILE A 5 -5.96 -18.35 1.60
N ASP A 6 -7.12 -18.52 2.21
CA ASP A 6 -7.35 -18.11 3.58
C ASP A 6 -7.90 -19.26 4.43
N ILE A 7 -7.40 -19.35 5.66
CA ILE A 7 -7.62 -20.52 6.51
C ILE A 7 -7.83 -20.15 7.97
N TYR A 8 -8.63 -20.99 8.62
CA TYR A 8 -8.73 -21.04 10.07
C TYR A 8 -8.57 -22.48 10.53
N ARG A 9 -7.64 -22.69 11.47
CA ARG A 9 -7.24 -24.02 11.95
C ARG A 9 -8.37 -24.93 12.47
N SER A 10 -9.50 -24.36 12.87
CA SER A 10 -10.68 -25.15 13.26
C SER A 10 -11.40 -25.80 12.07
N PHE A 11 -11.17 -25.32 10.86
CA PHE A 11 -11.80 -25.81 9.63
C PHE A 11 -10.81 -26.43 8.64
N GLN A 12 -9.58 -25.91 8.59
CA GLN A 12 -8.52 -26.41 7.72
C GLN A 12 -7.33 -26.91 8.53
N THR A 13 -6.98 -28.18 8.36
CA THR A 13 -5.73 -28.75 8.92
C THR A 13 -4.68 -28.83 7.82
N VAL A 14 -3.60 -28.04 7.92
CA VAL A 14 -2.49 -28.10 6.97
C VAL A 14 -1.56 -29.25 7.36
N THR A 15 -1.46 -30.26 6.50
CA THR A 15 -0.59 -31.44 6.68
C THR A 15 0.76 -31.28 5.98
N SER A 16 0.86 -30.46 4.93
CA SER A 16 2.11 -30.21 4.21
C SER A 16 2.11 -28.84 3.52
N TRP A 17 2.86 -27.88 4.07
CA TRP A 17 3.06 -26.58 3.45
C TRP A 17 3.85 -26.64 2.14
N GLN A 18 4.70 -27.66 1.97
CA GLN A 18 5.42 -27.86 0.71
C GLN A 18 4.48 -28.30 -0.41
N GLU A 19 3.49 -29.15 -0.12
CA GLU A 19 2.45 -29.50 -1.10
C GLU A 19 1.58 -28.29 -1.45
N VAL A 20 1.22 -27.47 -0.45
CA VAL A 20 0.49 -26.20 -0.66
C VAL A 20 1.26 -25.29 -1.61
N LYS A 21 2.56 -25.09 -1.36
CA LYS A 21 3.42 -24.28 -2.24
C LYS A 21 3.53 -24.87 -3.65
N ASN A 22 3.75 -26.17 -3.75
CA ASN A 22 3.87 -26.87 -5.04
C ASN A 22 2.56 -26.84 -5.84
N HIS A 23 1.42 -26.67 -5.17
CA HIS A 23 0.12 -26.45 -5.82
C HIS A 23 -0.01 -25.05 -6.43
N GLY A 24 0.95 -24.15 -6.19
CA GLY A 24 0.97 -22.80 -6.76
C GLY A 24 0.36 -21.75 -5.85
N VAL A 25 0.13 -22.03 -4.57
CA VAL A 25 -0.28 -21.01 -3.60
C VAL A 25 0.87 -20.02 -3.38
N THR A 26 0.58 -18.73 -3.55
CA THR A 26 1.56 -17.63 -3.57
C THR A 26 1.44 -16.67 -2.39
N TYR A 27 0.33 -16.70 -1.65
CA TYR A 27 0.15 -16.00 -0.38
C TYR A 27 -0.91 -16.71 0.47
N ALA A 28 -0.91 -16.43 1.77
CA ALA A 28 -1.91 -16.98 2.69
C ALA A 28 -2.40 -15.93 3.70
N TYR A 29 -3.69 -15.97 4.01
CA TYR A 29 -4.28 -15.27 5.16
C TYR A 29 -4.69 -16.28 6.23
N VAL A 30 -4.36 -16.00 7.48
CA VAL A 30 -4.64 -16.90 8.61
C VAL A 30 -5.47 -16.16 9.66
N LYS A 31 -6.51 -16.80 10.20
CA LYS A 31 -7.26 -16.22 11.32
C LYS A 31 -6.36 -16.12 12.55
N LEU A 32 -6.12 -14.90 13.03
CA LEU A 32 -5.27 -14.67 14.21
C LEU A 32 -6.07 -14.33 15.46
N SER A 33 -7.17 -13.61 15.30
CA SER A 33 -8.00 -13.14 16.42
C SER A 33 -9.45 -12.93 16.00
N ASP A 34 -10.33 -12.84 17.00
CA ASP A 34 -11.69 -12.37 16.82
C ASP A 34 -12.17 -11.58 18.05
N GLY A 35 -12.95 -10.53 17.79
CA GLY A 35 -13.42 -9.61 18.83
C GLY A 35 -12.33 -9.18 19.81
N GLY A 36 -12.59 -9.36 21.11
CA GLY A 36 -11.68 -8.93 22.16
C GLY A 36 -10.52 -9.88 22.46
N GLY A 37 -10.28 -10.92 21.67
CA GLY A 37 -9.29 -11.93 22.04
C GLY A 37 -8.92 -12.93 20.95
N ARG A 38 -8.71 -14.17 21.38
CA ARG A 38 -8.25 -15.27 20.54
C ARG A 38 -9.44 -16.07 20.01
N PRO A 39 -9.34 -16.63 18.80
CA PRO A 39 -10.37 -17.50 18.26
C PRO A 39 -10.47 -18.78 19.12
N VAL A 40 -11.63 -19.45 19.09
CA VAL A 40 -11.90 -20.67 19.89
C VAL A 40 -10.86 -21.78 19.67
N GLY A 41 -10.38 -21.99 18.44
CA GLY A 41 -9.33 -22.94 18.09
C GLY A 41 -7.91 -22.49 18.43
N GLY A 42 -7.79 -21.31 19.02
CA GLY A 42 -6.55 -20.57 19.18
C GLY A 42 -6.11 -19.85 17.90
N PRO A 43 -5.09 -19.00 17.99
CA PRO A 43 -4.49 -18.36 16.81
C PRO A 43 -3.81 -19.40 15.90
N GLY A 44 -3.59 -19.00 14.65
CA GLY A 44 -2.97 -19.85 13.65
C GLY A 44 -1.43 -19.87 13.70
N ASP A 45 -0.84 -20.15 14.86
CA ASP A 45 0.62 -20.19 15.06
C ASP A 45 1.32 -21.17 14.10
N ASN A 46 0.80 -22.40 13.99
CA ASN A 46 1.38 -23.44 13.14
C ASN A 46 1.23 -23.09 11.66
N GLU A 47 0.11 -22.46 11.31
CA GLU A 47 -0.20 -22.06 9.96
C GLU A 47 0.73 -20.91 9.51
N VAL A 48 0.92 -19.88 10.34
CA VAL A 48 1.85 -18.79 10.05
C VAL A 48 3.28 -19.31 9.94
N ASN A 49 3.75 -20.11 10.91
CA ASN A 49 5.12 -20.63 10.90
C ASN A 49 5.37 -21.57 9.72
N GLY A 50 4.39 -22.41 9.38
CA GLY A 50 4.50 -23.35 8.28
C GLY A 50 4.48 -22.69 6.91
N ALA A 51 3.64 -21.67 6.68
CA ALA A 51 3.67 -20.88 5.44
C ALA A 51 5.04 -20.21 5.26
N ARG A 52 5.57 -19.61 6.32
CA ARG A 52 6.89 -18.94 6.31
C ARG A 52 8.03 -19.91 6.05
N SER A 53 7.99 -21.12 6.59
CA SER A 53 9.07 -22.10 6.42
C SER A 53 9.27 -22.53 4.96
N VAL A 54 8.22 -22.42 4.14
CA VAL A 54 8.29 -22.65 2.69
C VAL A 54 8.35 -21.35 1.89
N GLY A 55 8.41 -20.18 2.53
CA GLY A 55 8.53 -18.88 1.85
C GLY A 55 7.24 -18.38 1.20
N ILE A 56 6.07 -18.82 1.66
CA ILE A 56 4.79 -18.20 1.28
C ILE A 56 4.59 -16.95 2.15
N PRO A 57 4.44 -15.74 1.56
CA PRO A 57 4.01 -14.54 2.27
C PRO A 57 2.70 -14.81 3.01
N VAL A 58 2.70 -14.57 4.32
CA VAL A 58 1.53 -14.82 5.18
C VAL A 58 1.15 -13.58 5.97
N GLY A 59 -0.14 -13.25 5.92
CA GLY A 59 -0.77 -12.23 6.75
C GLY A 59 -1.81 -12.82 7.69
N GLY A 60 -2.31 -11.97 8.57
CA GLY A 60 -3.42 -12.29 9.45
C GLY A 60 -4.73 -11.69 9.00
N TYR A 61 -5.84 -12.28 9.45
CA TYR A 61 -7.12 -11.58 9.52
C TYR A 61 -7.73 -11.62 10.92
N HIS A 62 -8.56 -10.61 11.19
CA HIS A 62 -9.31 -10.44 12.43
C HIS A 62 -10.81 -10.49 12.15
N PHE A 63 -11.51 -11.49 12.69
CA PHE A 63 -12.96 -11.57 12.56
C PHE A 63 -13.63 -10.62 13.55
N VAL A 64 -14.39 -9.68 13.01
CA VAL A 64 -14.97 -8.59 13.80
C VAL A 64 -16.08 -9.07 14.74
N GLN A 65 -16.22 -8.43 15.90
CA GLN A 65 -17.38 -8.59 16.78
C GLN A 65 -17.97 -7.23 17.16
N ALA A 66 -19.20 -7.18 17.67
CA ALA A 66 -19.82 -5.92 18.10
C ALA A 66 -19.15 -5.28 19.34
N ASN A 67 -18.41 -6.06 20.12
CA ASN A 67 -17.64 -5.60 21.28
C ASN A 67 -16.34 -6.41 21.40
N PRO A 68 -15.22 -5.82 21.84
CA PRO A 68 -15.04 -4.41 22.24
C PRO A 68 -15.01 -3.45 21.04
N GLY A 69 -14.72 -2.16 21.26
CA GLY A 69 -14.63 -1.17 20.19
C GLY A 69 -13.52 -1.45 19.16
N PRO A 70 -13.55 -0.75 18.00
CA PRO A 70 -12.68 -1.04 16.86
C PRO A 70 -11.19 -0.93 17.16
N GLU A 71 -10.75 0.07 17.92
CA GLU A 71 -9.34 0.27 18.28
C GLU A 71 -8.83 -0.86 19.18
N ALA A 72 -9.65 -1.30 20.15
CA ALA A 72 -9.30 -2.40 21.03
C ALA A 72 -9.17 -3.73 20.26
N GLN A 73 -10.06 -3.99 19.30
CA GLN A 73 -9.96 -5.15 18.41
C GLN A 73 -8.70 -5.08 17.53
N ALA A 74 -8.39 -3.89 17.00
CA ALA A 74 -7.18 -3.66 16.23
C ALA A 74 -5.91 -3.89 17.06
N ASP A 75 -5.88 -3.47 18.33
CA ASP A 75 -4.75 -3.72 19.24
C ASP A 75 -4.54 -5.21 19.50
N VAL A 76 -5.61 -5.95 19.78
CA VAL A 76 -5.56 -7.42 19.93
C VAL A 76 -4.99 -8.07 18.69
N PHE A 77 -5.51 -7.69 17.52
CA PHE A 77 -5.07 -8.23 16.24
C PHE A 77 -3.61 -7.92 15.94
N LEU A 78 -3.19 -6.66 16.06
CA LEU A 78 -1.81 -6.28 15.79
C LEU A 78 -0.84 -6.85 16.82
N GLY A 79 -1.29 -7.14 18.05
CA GLY A 79 -0.53 -7.92 19.02
C GLY A 79 -0.18 -9.31 18.48
N GLU A 80 -1.17 -10.04 17.94
CA GLU A 80 -0.96 -11.37 17.35
C GLU A 80 -0.14 -11.31 16.04
N VAL A 81 -0.39 -10.31 15.17
CA VAL A 81 0.42 -10.07 13.96
C VAL A 81 1.90 -9.92 14.30
N ARG A 82 2.23 -9.06 15.28
CA ARG A 82 3.61 -8.83 15.72
C ARG A 82 4.21 -10.06 16.40
N ARG A 83 3.46 -10.73 17.28
CA ARG A 83 3.90 -11.94 17.99
C ARG A 83 4.30 -13.06 17.03
N LEU A 84 3.54 -13.23 15.95
CA LEU A 84 3.74 -14.31 14.98
C LEU A 84 4.65 -13.92 13.80
N GLY A 85 4.94 -12.63 13.63
CA GLY A 85 5.59 -12.12 12.42
C GLY A 85 4.75 -12.38 11.17
N ALA A 86 3.42 -12.29 11.28
CA ALA A 86 2.47 -12.48 10.18
C ALA A 86 2.39 -11.21 9.30
N THR A 87 3.55 -10.76 8.83
CA THR A 87 3.75 -9.48 8.14
C THR A 87 4.16 -9.67 6.69
N GLY A 88 3.85 -10.82 6.08
CA GLY A 88 4.02 -11.06 4.65
C GLY A 88 2.86 -10.52 3.81
N CYS A 89 1.69 -10.33 4.43
CA CYS A 89 0.58 -9.58 3.85
C CYS A 89 0.07 -8.50 4.82
N VAL A 90 -0.71 -7.56 4.31
CA VAL A 90 -1.35 -6.50 5.11
C VAL A 90 -2.31 -7.08 6.16
N PRO A 91 -2.47 -6.49 7.35
CA PRO A 91 -3.47 -6.94 8.31
C PRO A 91 -4.90 -6.71 7.79
N MET A 92 -5.73 -7.74 7.79
CA MET A 92 -7.09 -7.69 7.26
C MET A 92 -8.17 -7.67 8.35
N LEU A 93 -9.07 -6.70 8.31
CA LEU A 93 -10.34 -6.77 9.03
C LEU A 93 -11.32 -7.65 8.25
N ASP A 94 -11.79 -8.72 8.84
CA ASP A 94 -12.85 -9.56 8.31
C ASP A 94 -14.21 -9.04 8.83
N LEU A 95 -14.90 -8.27 7.99
CA LEU A 95 -16.15 -7.59 8.29
C LEU A 95 -17.35 -8.39 7.78
N GLU A 96 -17.85 -9.29 8.64
CA GLU A 96 -19.01 -10.13 8.36
C GLU A 96 -20.08 -10.01 9.43
N ASP A 97 -21.27 -10.52 9.09
CA ASP A 97 -22.23 -10.90 10.11
C ASP A 97 -21.86 -12.27 10.67
N ASN A 98 -22.11 -12.48 11.96
CA ASN A 98 -21.92 -13.77 12.59
C ASN A 98 -22.78 -14.86 11.91
N PRO A 99 -22.34 -16.12 11.92
CA PRO A 99 -23.19 -17.23 11.48
C PRO A 99 -24.45 -17.30 12.35
N ALA A 100 -25.54 -17.80 11.79
CA ALA A 100 -26.84 -17.90 12.49
C ALA A 100 -26.79 -18.71 13.80
N SER A 101 -25.79 -19.58 13.96
CA SER A 101 -25.55 -20.34 15.20
C SER A 101 -24.87 -19.53 16.30
N SER A 102 -24.35 -18.34 16.00
CA SER A 102 -23.68 -17.49 16.97
C SER A 102 -24.67 -16.86 17.94
N LYS A 103 -24.28 -16.77 19.21
CA LYS A 103 -25.01 -16.01 20.23
C LYS A 103 -24.51 -14.57 20.36
N LEU A 104 -23.44 -14.22 19.63
CA LEU A 104 -22.87 -12.88 19.65
C LEU A 104 -23.67 -11.96 18.74
N PRO A 105 -23.90 -10.70 19.16
CA PRO A 105 -24.56 -9.73 18.30
C PRO A 105 -23.68 -9.34 17.10
N ASN A 106 -24.32 -9.08 15.97
CA ASN A 106 -23.67 -8.44 14.83
C ASN A 106 -23.44 -6.96 15.10
N ILE A 107 -22.47 -6.36 14.40
CA ILE A 107 -22.41 -4.91 14.30
C ILE A 107 -23.66 -4.44 13.55
N PRO A 108 -24.44 -3.49 14.08
CA PRO A 108 -25.58 -2.94 13.37
C PRO A 108 -25.16 -2.38 12.00
N ASP A 109 -25.98 -2.61 10.97
CA ASP A 109 -25.66 -2.23 9.59
C ASP A 109 -25.24 -0.77 9.42
N GLY A 110 -25.89 0.16 10.13
CA GLY A 110 -25.57 1.58 10.11
C GLY A 110 -24.22 1.93 10.78
N GLN A 111 -23.65 1.03 11.56
CA GLN A 111 -22.40 1.21 12.29
C GLN A 111 -21.20 0.52 11.64
N LYS A 112 -21.43 -0.47 10.75
CA LYS A 112 -20.35 -1.26 10.10
C LYS A 112 -19.28 -0.39 9.42
N ARG A 113 -19.69 0.65 8.67
CA ARG A 113 -18.74 1.58 8.02
C ARG A 113 -17.88 2.32 9.06
N GLY A 114 -18.51 2.93 10.06
CA GLY A 114 -17.79 3.69 11.08
C GLY A 114 -16.81 2.81 11.86
N PHE A 115 -17.25 1.61 12.24
CA PHE A 115 -16.41 0.63 12.91
C PHE A 115 -15.18 0.25 12.06
N ALA A 116 -15.41 -0.15 10.81
CA ALA A 116 -14.34 -0.60 9.92
C ALA A 116 -13.36 0.53 9.57
N THR A 117 -13.85 1.76 9.34
CA THR A 117 -13.00 2.94 9.12
C THR A 117 -12.13 3.23 10.35
N ALA A 118 -12.70 3.21 11.56
CA ALA A 118 -11.95 3.43 12.79
C ALA A 118 -10.87 2.35 13.02
N PHE A 119 -11.23 1.08 12.84
CA PHE A 119 -10.30 -0.04 12.91
C PHE A 119 -9.13 0.14 11.92
N CYS A 120 -9.44 0.41 10.64
CA CYS A 120 -8.41 0.54 9.61
C CYS A 120 -7.51 1.76 9.82
N ASN A 121 -8.07 2.90 10.28
CA ASN A 121 -7.27 4.08 10.62
C ASN A 121 -6.36 3.82 11.83
N HIS A 122 -6.82 3.05 12.83
CA HIS A 122 -5.98 2.65 13.95
C HIS A 122 -4.84 1.75 13.48
N VAL A 123 -5.12 0.76 12.64
CA VAL A 123 -4.09 -0.09 12.01
C VAL A 123 -3.07 0.75 11.23
N ALA A 124 -3.53 1.75 10.47
CA ALA A 124 -2.66 2.70 9.77
C ALA A 124 -1.79 3.52 10.73
N GLY A 125 -2.36 4.05 11.81
CA GLY A 125 -1.65 4.79 12.85
C GLY A 125 -0.59 3.95 13.58
N GLN A 126 -0.71 2.63 13.54
CA GLN A 126 0.25 1.68 14.10
C GLN A 126 1.36 1.26 13.10
N GLY A 127 1.42 1.90 11.93
CA GLY A 127 2.47 1.71 10.92
C GLY A 127 2.20 0.56 9.93
N PHE A 128 1.01 -0.03 9.94
CA PHE A 128 0.62 -1.07 8.99
C PHE A 128 -0.30 -0.51 7.91
N ARG A 129 -0.16 -0.95 6.66
CA ARG A 129 -1.19 -0.71 5.64
C ARG A 129 -2.43 -1.53 6.00
N PRO A 130 -3.62 -0.93 6.16
CA PRO A 130 -4.82 -1.69 6.55
C PRO A 130 -5.48 -2.37 5.36
N GLY A 131 -6.17 -3.48 5.61
CA GLY A 131 -7.07 -4.13 4.67
C GLY A 131 -8.45 -4.39 5.27
N VAL A 132 -9.47 -4.47 4.41
CA VAL A 132 -10.81 -4.94 4.78
C VAL A 132 -11.29 -6.02 3.81
N TYR A 133 -11.81 -7.09 4.38
CA TYR A 133 -12.54 -8.15 3.71
C TYR A 133 -14.04 -8.01 3.98
N MET A 134 -14.87 -8.27 2.98
CA MET A 134 -16.32 -8.40 3.13
C MET A 134 -16.95 -9.13 1.94
N ASN A 135 -18.17 -9.65 2.12
CA ASN A 135 -18.94 -10.19 1.00
C ASN A 135 -19.39 -9.10 0.00
N ASN A 136 -19.67 -9.51 -1.24
CA ASN A 136 -20.07 -8.62 -2.33
C ASN A 136 -21.32 -7.76 -2.03
N ALA A 137 -22.29 -8.27 -1.26
CA ALA A 137 -23.49 -7.50 -0.92
C ALA A 137 -23.15 -6.33 0.03
N LEU A 138 -22.31 -6.61 1.03
CA LEU A 138 -21.84 -5.61 1.97
C LEU A 138 -20.90 -4.60 1.30
N ALA A 139 -20.02 -5.06 0.39
CA ALA A 139 -19.15 -4.19 -0.40
C ALA A 139 -19.93 -3.16 -1.23
N LYS A 140 -20.98 -3.60 -1.93
CA LYS A 140 -21.90 -2.69 -2.65
C LYS A 140 -22.56 -1.66 -1.73
N LYS A 141 -22.95 -2.08 -0.54
CA LYS A 141 -23.64 -1.22 0.43
C LYS A 141 -22.69 -0.20 1.07
N LEU A 142 -21.50 -0.64 1.48
CA LEU A 142 -20.59 0.18 2.27
C LEU A 142 -19.58 0.96 1.44
N ARG A 143 -19.31 0.54 0.19
CA ARG A 143 -18.36 1.19 -0.73
C ARG A 143 -17.02 1.50 -0.06
N PRO A 144 -16.25 0.46 0.34
CA PRO A 144 -14.95 0.62 1.01
C PRO A 144 -13.97 1.49 0.25
N ASP A 145 -14.12 1.57 -1.06
CA ASP A 145 -13.35 2.44 -1.93
C ASP A 145 -13.56 3.94 -1.72
N THR A 146 -14.59 4.33 -0.96
CA THR A 146 -14.95 5.72 -0.68
C THR A 146 -14.69 6.12 0.79
N TRP A 147 -14.01 5.27 1.57
CA TRP A 147 -13.86 5.50 3.02
C TRP A 147 -12.83 6.57 3.39
N GLY A 148 -11.97 6.99 2.45
CA GLY A 148 -10.90 7.96 2.75
C GLY A 148 -9.76 7.39 3.59
N VAL A 149 -9.65 6.07 3.69
CA VAL A 149 -8.54 5.39 4.36
C VAL A 149 -7.40 5.18 3.35
N SER A 150 -6.28 5.88 3.56
CA SER A 150 -5.14 5.85 2.64
C SER A 150 -4.53 4.44 2.54
N GLY A 151 -4.33 3.97 1.32
CA GLY A 151 -3.72 2.65 1.05
C GLY A 151 -4.57 1.45 1.46
N LEU A 152 -5.86 1.63 1.79
CA LEU A 152 -6.76 0.55 2.21
C LEU A 152 -6.84 -0.55 1.15
N VAL A 153 -6.42 -1.76 1.48
CA VAL A 153 -6.59 -2.93 0.61
C VAL A 153 -8.01 -3.48 0.73
N ILE A 154 -8.66 -3.80 -0.40
CA ILE A 154 -10.03 -4.30 -0.41
C ILE A 154 -10.08 -5.73 -0.94
N TRP A 155 -10.62 -6.64 -0.14
CA TRP A 155 -10.82 -8.04 -0.49
C TRP A 155 -12.32 -8.35 -0.50
N ILE A 156 -12.85 -8.82 -1.63
CA ILE A 156 -14.29 -9.09 -1.76
C ILE A 156 -14.54 -10.58 -1.98
N ALA A 157 -15.46 -11.15 -1.20
CA ALA A 157 -15.95 -12.50 -1.46
C ALA A 157 -17.14 -12.49 -2.44
N ARG A 158 -17.00 -13.27 -3.51
CA ARG A 158 -18.10 -13.62 -4.41
C ARG A 158 -17.84 -14.93 -5.12
N TYR A 159 -18.66 -15.94 -4.84
CA TYR A 159 -18.48 -17.25 -5.45
C TYR A 159 -19.18 -17.36 -6.80
N GLY A 160 -18.54 -18.03 -7.76
CA GLY A 160 -19.09 -18.31 -9.10
C GLY A 160 -19.15 -17.10 -10.06
N ALA A 161 -18.70 -15.92 -9.63
CA ALA A 161 -18.63 -14.72 -10.46
C ALA A 161 -17.61 -13.72 -9.87
N ARG A 162 -17.12 -12.79 -10.70
CA ARG A 162 -16.28 -11.66 -10.24
C ARG A 162 -17.09 -10.67 -9.39
N PRO A 163 -16.48 -9.92 -8.45
CA PRO A 163 -17.16 -8.87 -7.70
C PRO A 163 -17.93 -7.90 -8.61
N ASP A 164 -19.11 -7.46 -8.16
CA ASP A 164 -19.96 -6.53 -8.92
C ASP A 164 -19.24 -5.19 -9.11
N ALA A 165 -19.34 -4.61 -10.31
CA ALA A 165 -18.80 -3.25 -10.56
C ALA A 165 -19.37 -2.20 -9.57
N ALA A 166 -20.60 -2.40 -9.10
CA ALA A 166 -21.24 -1.55 -8.10
C ALA A 166 -20.57 -1.60 -6.71
N ALA A 167 -19.73 -2.61 -6.43
CA ALA A 167 -18.92 -2.69 -5.21
C ALA A 167 -17.70 -1.74 -5.25
N GLY A 168 -17.40 -1.15 -6.42
CA GLY A 168 -16.25 -0.29 -6.62
C GLY A 168 -14.97 -1.08 -6.85
N ARG A 169 -13.83 -0.44 -6.54
CA ARG A 169 -12.52 -1.06 -6.70
C ARG A 169 -12.30 -2.18 -5.67
N TYR A 170 -11.55 -3.20 -6.05
CA TYR A 170 -11.06 -4.25 -5.15
C TYR A 170 -9.67 -4.71 -5.59
N ASP A 171 -8.91 -5.27 -4.65
CA ASP A 171 -7.53 -5.72 -4.82
C ASP A 171 -7.45 -7.26 -4.81
N LEU A 172 -8.30 -7.91 -4.01
CA LEU A 172 -8.40 -9.36 -3.91
C LEU A 172 -9.85 -9.82 -4.09
N HIS A 173 -10.00 -11.05 -4.59
CA HIS A 173 -11.27 -11.73 -4.77
C HIS A 173 -11.23 -13.12 -4.17
N GLN A 174 -12.01 -13.39 -3.12
CA GLN A 174 -12.29 -14.76 -2.70
C GLN A 174 -13.36 -15.35 -3.61
N TYR A 175 -12.94 -16.25 -4.49
CA TYR A 175 -13.77 -16.73 -5.61
C TYR A 175 -14.38 -18.11 -5.38
N SER A 176 -13.91 -18.84 -4.36
CA SER A 176 -14.43 -20.15 -3.98
C SER A 176 -14.23 -20.42 -2.49
N SER A 177 -15.16 -21.17 -1.88
CA SER A 177 -15.03 -21.74 -0.53
C SER A 177 -14.96 -23.28 -0.52
N THR A 178 -14.95 -23.88 -1.71
CA THR A 178 -14.99 -25.34 -1.89
C THR A 178 -13.73 -25.87 -2.55
N GLY A 179 -12.66 -25.06 -2.56
CA GLY A 179 -11.36 -25.45 -3.10
C GLY A 179 -10.80 -26.69 -2.44
N GLN A 180 -9.96 -27.42 -3.19
CA GLN A 180 -9.20 -28.56 -2.70
C GLN A 180 -7.73 -28.28 -2.99
N VAL A 181 -6.93 -28.14 -1.94
CA VAL A 181 -5.50 -27.82 -2.04
C VAL A 181 -4.70 -28.98 -1.43
N PRO A 182 -3.84 -29.67 -2.20
CA PRO A 182 -2.91 -30.66 -1.67
C PRO A 182 -2.14 -30.12 -0.45
N GLY A 183 -1.95 -30.97 0.56
CA GLY A 183 -1.37 -30.56 1.83
C GLY A 183 -2.35 -29.89 2.80
N ILE A 184 -3.63 -29.75 2.46
CA ILE A 184 -4.68 -29.27 3.37
C ILE A 184 -5.81 -30.29 3.46
N ARG A 185 -6.08 -30.78 4.67
CA ARG A 185 -7.23 -31.61 4.98
C ARG A 185 -8.39 -30.74 5.46
N ALA A 186 -9.40 -30.59 4.62
CA ALA A 186 -10.61 -29.83 4.92
C ALA A 186 -11.79 -30.30 4.05
N ARG A 187 -13.02 -29.89 4.39
CA ARG A 187 -14.17 -30.03 3.48
C ARG A 187 -14.04 -29.07 2.28
N GLY A 188 -13.50 -27.89 2.52
CA GLY A 188 -13.22 -26.87 1.51
C GLY A 188 -12.13 -25.92 2.02
N VAL A 189 -11.38 -25.38 1.07
CA VAL A 189 -10.39 -24.33 1.27
C VAL A 189 -10.87 -23.11 0.51
N ASP A 190 -10.86 -21.96 1.18
CA ASP A 190 -11.16 -20.69 0.55
C ASP A 190 -10.01 -20.33 -0.41
N LEU A 191 -10.37 -20.00 -1.65
CA LEU A 191 -9.41 -19.68 -2.72
C LEU A 191 -9.56 -18.23 -3.14
N ASP A 192 -8.41 -17.59 -3.24
CA ASP A 192 -8.31 -16.18 -3.55
C ASP A 192 -7.54 -15.93 -4.82
N GLU A 193 -7.92 -14.84 -5.48
CA GLU A 193 -7.19 -14.28 -6.58
C GLU A 193 -6.76 -12.85 -6.26
N SER A 194 -5.45 -12.61 -6.37
CA SER A 194 -4.87 -11.27 -6.26
C SER A 194 -4.77 -10.59 -7.62
N TYR A 195 -5.31 -9.36 -7.68
CA TYR A 195 -5.26 -8.47 -8.83
C TYR A 195 -4.19 -7.37 -8.68
N THR A 196 -3.73 -7.13 -7.46
CA THR A 196 -2.69 -6.14 -7.15
C THR A 196 -1.74 -6.66 -6.07
N ASP A 197 -0.48 -6.24 -6.11
CA ASP A 197 0.48 -6.55 -5.06
C ASP A 197 0.31 -5.67 -3.81
N ALA A 198 -0.74 -4.84 -3.74
CA ALA A 198 -0.94 -3.88 -2.66
C ALA A 198 -1.08 -4.55 -1.29
N HIS A 199 -1.51 -5.81 -1.28
CA HIS A 199 -1.71 -6.63 -0.08
C HIS A 199 -0.45 -7.32 0.42
N LEU A 200 0.62 -7.39 -0.37
CA LEU A 200 1.87 -8.04 0.02
C LEU A 200 2.72 -7.04 0.80
N ALA A 201 3.04 -7.39 2.04
CA ALA A 201 3.96 -6.62 2.86
C ALA A 201 5.40 -7.03 2.49
N GLY A 202 6.27 -6.05 2.26
CA GLY A 202 7.58 -6.29 1.64
C GLY A 202 7.62 -6.01 0.14
N VAL A 203 6.48 -5.76 -0.52
CA VAL A 203 6.42 -4.85 -1.68
C VAL A 203 6.42 -3.42 -1.13
N SER A 204 7.51 -3.11 -0.43
CA SER A 204 8.17 -1.85 -0.67
C SER A 204 8.19 -1.73 -2.19
N ARG A 205 7.45 -0.78 -2.77
CA ARG A 205 8.05 -0.13 -3.93
C ARG A 205 9.42 0.25 -3.41
N GLN A 206 10.47 -0.47 -3.81
CA GLN A 206 11.76 0.17 -3.79
C GLN A 206 11.46 1.49 -4.49
N ARG A 207 11.64 2.59 -3.76
CA ARG A 207 11.72 3.89 -4.38
C ARG A 207 12.99 3.83 -5.21
N VAL A 208 12.89 3.18 -6.38
CA VAL A 208 13.94 3.16 -7.36
C VAL A 208 13.79 4.51 -8.02
N THR A 209 14.70 5.39 -7.61
CA THR A 209 14.82 6.72 -8.15
C THR A 209 15.79 6.60 -9.31
N GLU A 210 15.27 6.67 -10.54
CA GLU A 210 16.10 6.55 -11.73
C GLU A 210 16.22 7.91 -12.43
N LEU A 211 17.32 8.10 -13.17
CA LEU A 211 17.43 9.18 -14.12
C LEU A 211 16.47 8.90 -15.28
N MET A 212 15.42 9.70 -15.42
CA MET A 212 14.46 9.58 -16.51
C MET A 212 15.01 10.22 -17.78
N GLU A 213 15.51 11.45 -17.65
CA GLU A 213 15.99 12.26 -18.76
C GLU A 213 17.05 13.25 -18.25
N ARG A 214 18.05 13.53 -19.09
CA ARG A 214 18.95 14.67 -18.90
C ARG A 214 18.65 15.70 -19.97
N VAL A 215 18.25 16.90 -19.56
CA VAL A 215 17.92 18.02 -20.44
C VAL A 215 19.06 19.03 -20.41
N LYS A 216 19.60 19.38 -21.57
CA LYS A 216 20.58 20.47 -21.71
C LYS A 216 19.85 21.81 -21.77
N ILE A 217 20.28 22.74 -20.94
CA ILE A 217 19.70 24.08 -20.80
C ILE A 217 20.65 25.12 -21.41
N PRO A 218 20.16 25.98 -22.32
CA PRO A 218 20.98 26.99 -22.97
C PRO A 218 21.37 28.13 -22.02
N VAL A 219 22.37 28.91 -22.44
CA VAL A 219 22.76 30.16 -21.79
C VAL A 219 21.59 31.14 -21.76
N SER A 220 21.39 31.81 -20.62
CA SER A 220 20.49 32.96 -20.50
C SER A 220 21.03 33.93 -19.47
N MET A 221 21.53 35.07 -19.91
CA MET A 221 22.05 36.12 -19.03
C MET A 221 20.94 36.91 -18.32
N ASP A 222 19.73 36.87 -18.89
CA ASP A 222 18.50 37.41 -18.30
C ASP A 222 17.73 36.29 -17.60
N SER A 223 16.72 36.66 -16.79
CA SER A 223 15.83 35.66 -16.19
C SER A 223 15.00 34.96 -17.29
N SER A 224 15.06 33.64 -17.32
CA SER A 224 14.31 32.77 -18.24
C SER A 224 13.64 31.63 -17.49
N ALA A 225 12.76 30.88 -18.16
CA ALA A 225 12.08 29.72 -17.59
C ALA A 225 12.18 28.51 -18.52
N VAL A 226 12.38 27.33 -17.94
CA VAL A 226 12.29 26.05 -18.63
C VAL A 226 11.18 25.19 -18.06
N ARG A 227 10.37 24.58 -18.94
CA ARG A 227 9.38 23.58 -18.57
C ARG A 227 9.99 22.18 -18.62
N LEU A 228 9.79 21.42 -17.56
CA LEU A 228 10.24 20.05 -17.39
C LEU A 228 9.02 19.14 -17.23
N TYR A 229 9.05 17.97 -17.85
CA TYR A 229 8.02 16.94 -17.71
C TYR A 229 8.51 15.86 -16.76
N LEU A 230 7.79 15.62 -15.68
CA LEU A 230 8.18 14.71 -14.61
C LEU A 230 7.30 13.45 -14.62
N SER A 231 7.76 12.40 -13.94
CA SER A 231 7.10 11.09 -13.94
C SER A 231 5.75 11.07 -13.22
N GLY A 232 5.45 12.06 -12.37
CA GLY A 232 4.32 12.02 -11.44
C GLY A 232 4.49 11.03 -10.29
N SER A 233 5.69 10.44 -10.12
CA SER A 233 5.96 9.49 -9.04
C SER A 233 6.15 10.21 -7.70
N ASP A 234 6.05 9.47 -6.60
CA ASP A 234 6.35 9.96 -5.26
C ASP A 234 7.85 10.23 -5.02
N THR A 235 8.69 9.93 -6.02
CA THR A 235 10.14 10.15 -6.08
C THR A 235 10.56 11.21 -7.11
N SER A 236 9.59 11.84 -7.78
CA SER A 236 9.83 12.93 -8.73
C SER A 236 10.75 14.02 -8.14
N ALA A 237 11.81 14.35 -8.85
CA ALA A 237 12.75 15.41 -8.50
C ALA A 237 13.47 15.94 -9.73
N ILE A 238 14.11 17.11 -9.57
CA ILE A 238 15.07 17.63 -10.54
C ILE A 238 16.43 17.82 -9.89
N VAL A 239 17.51 17.55 -10.61
CA VAL A 239 18.88 17.85 -10.17
C VAL A 239 19.48 18.86 -11.12
N ILE A 240 19.81 20.04 -10.60
CA ILE A 240 20.49 21.11 -11.35
C ILE A 240 21.97 20.79 -11.41
N ARG A 241 22.53 20.80 -12.62
CA ARG A 241 23.91 20.37 -12.88
C ARG A 241 24.72 21.42 -13.65
N PRO A 242 25.28 22.42 -12.96
CA PRO A 242 26.27 23.29 -13.59
C PRO A 242 27.51 22.49 -14.00
N HIS A 243 28.24 22.97 -15.01
CA HIS A 243 29.55 22.41 -15.35
C HIS A 243 30.55 22.68 -14.22
N LEU A 244 31.23 21.62 -13.75
CA LEU A 244 32.14 21.70 -12.62
C LEU A 244 33.59 21.62 -13.09
N ASN A 245 34.47 22.34 -12.40
CA ASN A 245 35.92 22.19 -12.52
C ASN A 245 36.41 20.97 -11.71
N GLY A 246 37.73 20.70 -11.79
CA GLY A 246 38.36 19.61 -11.05
C GLY A 246 38.30 19.73 -9.52
N ASP A 247 37.93 20.89 -8.99
CA ASP A 247 37.69 21.15 -7.56
C ASP A 247 36.24 20.85 -7.13
N GLY A 248 35.37 20.45 -8.07
CA GLY A 248 33.96 20.13 -7.80
C GLY A 248 33.04 21.35 -7.74
N PHE A 249 33.54 22.54 -8.11
CA PHE A 249 32.73 23.77 -8.15
C PHE A 249 32.63 24.34 -9.56
N ALA A 250 31.50 24.98 -9.84
CA ALA A 250 31.24 25.65 -11.10
C ALA A 250 31.93 27.03 -11.10
N PRO A 251 32.75 27.35 -12.12
CA PRO A 251 33.34 28.68 -12.27
C PRO A 251 32.27 29.74 -12.57
N HIS A 252 31.19 29.33 -13.25
CA HIS A 252 30.02 30.14 -13.55
C HIS A 252 28.79 29.50 -12.88
N PRO A 253 28.25 30.11 -11.81
CA PRO A 253 27.10 29.54 -11.10
C PRO A 253 25.83 29.63 -11.95
N VAL A 254 24.92 28.70 -11.70
CA VAL A 254 23.52 28.82 -12.13
C VAL A 254 22.76 29.57 -11.05
N TRP A 255 22.03 30.60 -11.41
CA TRP A 255 21.14 31.33 -10.51
C TRP A 255 19.71 30.79 -10.66
N LEU A 256 19.09 30.43 -9.55
CA LEU A 256 17.74 29.85 -9.54
C LEU A 256 16.72 30.83 -8.98
N GLY A 257 15.57 30.89 -9.66
CA GLY A 257 14.37 31.60 -9.23
C GLY A 257 13.29 30.63 -8.71
N ASN A 258 12.03 30.93 -9.02
CA ASN A 258 10.92 30.09 -8.59
C ASN A 258 10.93 28.72 -9.27
N ILE A 259 10.44 27.73 -8.53
CA ILE A 259 10.03 26.43 -9.07
C ILE A 259 8.53 26.30 -8.87
N TYR A 260 7.78 26.31 -9.97
CA TYR A 260 6.35 26.06 -9.95
C TYR A 260 6.10 24.63 -10.44
N ALA A 261 5.55 23.76 -9.59
CA ALA A 261 5.31 22.36 -9.94
C ALA A 261 3.88 21.93 -9.64
N TRP A 262 3.30 21.12 -10.52
CA TRP A 262 1.91 20.71 -10.40
C TRP A 262 1.69 19.22 -10.63
N GLY A 263 0.63 18.71 -10.01
CA GLY A 263 0.12 17.36 -10.19
C GLY A 263 -0.69 17.21 -11.46
N SER A 264 -1.11 15.97 -11.74
CA SER A 264 -1.98 15.64 -12.87
C SER A 264 -3.34 16.34 -12.82
N ASP A 265 -3.79 16.72 -11.62
CA ASP A 265 -4.98 17.51 -11.34
C ASP A 265 -4.76 19.03 -11.52
N LYS A 266 -3.55 19.45 -11.89
CA LYS A 266 -3.10 20.85 -11.98
C LYS A 266 -3.12 21.59 -10.64
N ALA A 267 -3.22 20.88 -9.52
CA ALA A 267 -2.98 21.47 -8.22
C ALA A 267 -1.48 21.68 -8.03
N GLY A 268 -1.10 22.77 -7.35
CA GLY A 268 0.29 23.00 -6.97
C GLY A 268 0.68 21.99 -5.89
N ILE A 269 1.66 21.13 -6.18
CA ILE A 269 2.10 20.05 -5.27
C ILE A 269 3.62 20.08 -5.02
N GLY A 270 4.34 20.96 -5.71
CA GLY A 270 5.78 21.13 -5.56
C GLY A 270 6.17 22.08 -4.43
N HIS A 271 7.46 22.09 -4.14
CA HIS A 271 8.10 22.97 -3.17
C HIS A 271 8.82 24.12 -3.90
N ASN A 272 8.55 25.37 -3.51
CA ASN A 272 9.26 26.55 -4.05
C ASN A 272 10.39 26.96 -3.08
N PRO A 273 11.67 26.71 -3.43
CA PRO A 273 12.78 26.87 -2.50
C PRO A 273 13.08 28.33 -2.14
N VAL A 274 12.62 29.29 -2.94
CA VAL A 274 12.79 30.73 -2.66
C VAL A 274 12.12 31.16 -1.35
N GLY A 275 11.11 30.41 -0.90
CA GLY A 275 10.44 30.65 0.38
C GLY A 275 11.18 30.10 1.61
N GLU A 276 12.28 29.35 1.44
CA GLU A 276 12.96 28.70 2.55
C GLU A 276 13.92 29.65 3.29
N PRO A 277 13.95 29.61 4.63
CA PRO A 277 14.97 30.32 5.41
C PRO A 277 16.38 29.89 5.01
N GLY A 278 17.19 30.85 4.54
CA GLY A 278 18.58 30.58 4.16
C GLY A 278 18.78 30.03 2.75
N PHE A 279 17.76 30.09 1.88
CA PHE A 279 17.90 29.74 0.47
C PHE A 279 19.00 30.57 -0.21
N ASP A 280 19.95 29.88 -0.83
CA ASP A 280 20.97 30.49 -1.70
C ASP A 280 20.60 30.23 -3.17
N PRO A 281 20.20 31.26 -3.94
CA PRO A 281 19.88 31.09 -5.35
C PRO A 281 21.11 30.74 -6.19
N LYS A 282 22.33 30.90 -5.66
CA LYS A 282 23.57 30.57 -6.34
C LYS A 282 23.86 29.07 -6.24
N VAL A 283 23.95 28.42 -7.39
CA VAL A 283 24.27 26.99 -7.50
C VAL A 283 25.65 26.84 -8.14
N VAL A 284 26.62 26.46 -7.30
CA VAL A 284 28.02 26.20 -7.70
C VAL A 284 28.38 24.71 -7.72
N SER A 285 27.45 23.83 -7.36
CA SER A 285 27.61 22.37 -7.40
C SER A 285 26.26 21.73 -7.71
N HIS A 286 26.20 20.42 -7.93
CA HIS A 286 24.91 19.75 -8.16
C HIS A 286 23.97 19.93 -6.98
N ARG A 287 22.71 20.28 -7.25
CA ARG A 287 21.68 20.43 -6.22
C ARG A 287 20.38 19.79 -6.64
N ARG A 288 19.75 19.05 -5.72
CA ARG A 288 18.50 18.32 -5.95
C ARG A 288 17.32 19.06 -5.31
N TYR A 289 16.20 19.10 -6.02
CA TYR A 289 14.91 19.62 -5.55
C TYR A 289 13.85 18.52 -5.67
N GLU A 290 13.29 18.10 -4.53
CA GLU A 290 12.22 17.10 -4.47
C GLU A 290 10.88 17.72 -4.88
N LEU A 291 10.17 17.05 -5.78
CA LEU A 291 8.89 17.49 -6.34
C LEU A 291 7.89 16.31 -6.38
N PRO A 292 7.59 15.67 -5.22
CA PRO A 292 6.83 14.42 -5.18
C PRO A 292 5.44 14.57 -5.80
N GLY A 293 5.12 13.67 -6.72
CA GLY A 293 3.86 13.64 -7.46
C GLY A 293 3.78 14.61 -8.65
N ALA A 294 4.76 15.50 -8.83
CA ALA A 294 4.75 16.48 -9.92
C ALA A 294 4.85 15.78 -11.28
N VAL A 295 3.99 16.21 -12.22
CA VAL A 295 4.00 15.76 -13.62
C VAL A 295 4.63 16.79 -14.55
N TRP A 296 4.76 18.03 -14.10
CA TRP A 296 5.53 19.08 -14.77
C TRP A 296 5.99 20.15 -13.78
N ALA A 297 7.05 20.87 -14.15
CA ALA A 297 7.55 22.02 -13.41
C ALA A 297 8.07 23.11 -14.35
N ASP A 298 7.84 24.37 -14.00
CA ASP A 298 8.50 25.52 -14.60
C ASP A 298 9.59 26.01 -13.64
N LEU A 299 10.85 25.94 -14.08
CA LEU A 299 12.01 26.42 -13.34
C LEU A 299 12.49 27.74 -13.93
N GLU A 300 12.54 28.78 -13.10
CA GLU A 300 13.19 30.04 -13.44
C GLU A 300 14.70 29.97 -13.18
N TYR A 301 15.49 30.46 -14.14
CA TYR A 301 16.95 30.45 -14.03
C TYR A 301 17.60 31.61 -14.79
N SER A 302 18.86 31.89 -14.45
CA SER A 302 19.82 32.56 -15.33
C SER A 302 21.21 31.94 -15.19
N SER A 303 21.97 31.91 -16.28
CA SER A 303 23.31 31.31 -16.32
C SER A 303 24.12 31.90 -17.47
N ALA A 304 25.42 32.11 -17.21
CA ALA A 304 26.39 32.54 -18.22
C ALA A 304 26.92 31.40 -19.09
N GLU A 305 26.64 30.14 -18.71
CA GLU A 305 27.04 28.94 -19.43
C GLU A 305 25.87 27.95 -19.53
N GLU A 306 25.94 27.03 -20.50
CA GLU A 306 25.01 25.90 -20.55
C GLU A 306 25.17 25.03 -19.31
N PHE A 307 24.08 24.40 -18.89
CA PHE A 307 24.08 23.44 -17.79
C PHE A 307 23.05 22.35 -18.09
N ASP A 308 23.09 21.26 -17.32
CA ASP A 308 22.14 20.17 -17.48
C ASP A 308 21.15 20.12 -16.31
N ILE A 309 19.96 19.58 -16.56
CA ILE A 309 19.00 19.20 -15.53
C ILE A 309 18.70 17.71 -15.68
N ASP A 310 18.92 16.94 -14.61
CA ASP A 310 18.45 15.57 -14.53
C ASP A 310 17.00 15.57 -14.02
N ILE A 311 16.09 15.00 -14.82
CA ILE A 311 14.74 14.66 -14.39
C ILE A 311 14.81 13.27 -13.77
N VAL A 312 14.31 13.16 -12.55
CA VAL A 312 14.45 11.98 -11.71
C VAL A 312 13.07 11.54 -11.23
N GLY A 313 12.79 10.24 -11.25
CA GLY A 313 11.44 9.72 -11.05
C GLY A 313 11.42 8.27 -10.62
#